data_AF-T0ZND2-F1
#
_entry.id   AF-T0ZND2-F1
#
_cell.length_a   1.000
_cell.length_b   1.000
_cell.length_c   1.000
_cell.angle_alpha   90.00
_cell.angle_beta   90.00
_cell.angle_gamma   90.00
#
_symmetry.space_group_name_H-M   'P 1'
#
loop_
_entity.id
_entity.type
_entity.pdbx_description
1 polymer ?
#
loop_
_entity_poly.entity_id
_entity_poly.type
_entity_poly.pdbx_seq_one_letter_code
_entity_poly.pdbx_strand_id
1 'polypeptide(L)'
;DAHVLAALQGLANRNSAAIYQFFIGGESGSIDHFWLNWLRKCNNWLGRRPLQKVADISGLRDLILAHKHLARGLVVYDEHVPSTSNVASTVAGVEDLLPIRFDKSHTSLFYWLVDDPKGPRFEVKIWLIHPDGAPLFTGRGIIPGTITASTKSAKCDAYIWAKERYLD
;
A
#
# COMPACT_ATOMS: atom_id res chain seq x y z
N ASP A 1 2.26 2.69 -7.54
CA ASP A 1 3.17 3.50 -6.69
C ASP A 1 2.43 4.33 -5.64
N ALA A 2 1.42 5.12 -6.00
CA ALA A 2 0.63 5.91 -5.04
C ALA A 2 0.02 5.08 -3.88
N HIS A 3 -0.38 3.83 -4.15
CA HIS A 3 -0.92 2.92 -3.13
C HIS A 3 0.12 2.55 -2.06
N VAL A 4 1.34 2.20 -2.46
CA VAL A 4 2.46 1.92 -1.54
C VAL A 4 2.80 3.17 -0.72
N LEU A 5 2.87 4.33 -1.38
CA LEU A 5 3.18 5.60 -0.70
C LEU A 5 2.12 5.94 0.36
N ALA A 6 0.84 5.81 0.03
CA ALA A 6 -0.26 6.06 0.97
C ALA A 6 -0.22 5.08 2.16
N ALA A 7 0.08 3.80 1.92
CA ALA A 7 0.23 2.81 2.99
C ALA A 7 1.46 3.12 3.87
N LEU A 8 2.61 3.44 3.27
CA LEU A 8 3.82 3.82 4.00
C LEU A 8 3.58 5.07 4.85
N GLN A 9 2.89 6.08 4.30
CA GLN A 9 2.44 7.24 5.05
C GLN A 9 1.57 6.81 6.23
N GLY A 10 0.60 5.92 6.01
CA GLY A 10 -0.26 5.37 7.04
C GLY A 10 0.54 4.73 8.19
N LEU A 11 1.53 3.88 7.87
CA LEU A 11 2.40 3.23 8.86
C LEU A 11 3.25 4.23 9.62
N ALA A 12 3.94 5.14 8.92
CA ALA A 12 4.79 6.14 9.54
C ALA A 12 3.99 7.12 10.42
N ASN A 13 2.77 7.46 9.99
CA ASN A 13 1.93 8.43 10.66
C ASN A 13 1.11 7.89 11.84
N ARG A 14 1.17 6.58 12.15
CA ARG A 14 0.50 6.02 13.34
C ARG A 14 0.95 6.69 14.63
N ASN A 15 2.26 6.94 14.73
CA ASN A 15 2.90 7.40 15.96
C ASN A 15 3.38 8.86 15.88
N SER A 16 3.56 9.41 14.67
CA SER A 16 4.02 10.80 14.52
C SER A 16 3.75 11.34 13.12
N ALA A 17 3.47 12.63 12.95
CA ALA A 17 3.40 13.24 11.61
C ALA A 17 4.79 13.22 10.94
N ALA A 18 5.05 12.19 10.13
CA ALA A 18 6.34 11.88 9.53
C ALA A 18 6.33 12.06 8.01
N ILE A 19 5.26 11.63 7.33
CA ILE A 19 5.14 11.70 5.87
C ILE A 19 3.92 12.55 5.49
N TYR A 20 4.14 13.50 4.57
CA TYR A 20 3.08 14.31 3.97
C TYR A 20 3.24 14.25 2.45
N GLN A 21 2.18 13.84 1.75
CA GLN A 21 2.18 13.67 0.30
C GLN A 21 1.41 14.81 -0.38
N PHE A 22 1.87 15.20 -1.57
CA PHE A 22 1.15 16.12 -2.45
C PHE A 22 0.46 15.31 -3.56
N PHE A 23 -0.86 15.29 -3.55
CA PHE A 23 -1.72 14.54 -4.45
C PHE A 23 -2.91 15.37 -4.99
N ILE A 24 -3.37 16.37 -4.24
CA ILE A 24 -4.54 17.19 -4.56
C ILE A 24 -4.12 18.61 -4.93
N GLY A 25 -4.75 19.16 -5.99
CA GLY A 25 -4.49 20.52 -6.48
C GLY A 25 -3.78 20.62 -7.84
N GLY A 26 -3.89 19.58 -8.67
CA GLY A 26 -3.32 19.53 -10.02
C GLY A 26 -1.79 19.38 -10.03
N GLU A 27 -1.14 19.73 -11.13
CA GLU A 27 0.33 19.65 -11.28
C GLU A 27 1.09 20.43 -10.19
N SER A 28 0.48 21.49 -9.67
CA SER A 28 1.08 22.32 -8.63
C SER A 28 0.88 21.81 -7.21
N GLY A 29 0.01 20.81 -6.97
CA GLY A 29 -0.34 20.37 -5.61
C GLY A 29 -0.89 21.49 -4.71
N SER A 30 -1.51 22.52 -5.32
CA SER A 30 -1.84 23.79 -4.65
C SER A 30 -2.66 23.65 -3.37
N ILE A 31 -3.62 22.71 -3.36
CA ILE A 31 -4.49 22.45 -2.21
C ILE A 31 -3.68 21.83 -1.06
N ASP A 32 -2.84 20.84 -1.35
CA ASP A 32 -2.03 20.22 -0.29
C ASP A 32 -0.93 21.15 0.21
N HIS A 33 -0.39 22.02 -0.64
CA HIS A 33 0.51 23.10 -0.22
C HIS A 33 -0.19 24.09 0.71
N PHE A 34 -1.43 24.49 0.40
CA PHE A 34 -2.22 25.34 1.27
C PHE A 34 -2.40 24.72 2.66
N TRP A 35 -2.81 23.46 2.73
CA TRP A 35 -3.03 22.76 4.00
C TRP A 35 -1.73 22.57 4.79
N LEU A 36 -0.63 22.18 4.13
CA LEU A 36 0.66 22.06 4.79
C LEU A 36 1.13 23.40 5.36
N ASN A 37 1.00 24.48 4.60
CA ASN A 37 1.35 25.83 5.06
C ASN A 37 0.48 26.27 6.23
N TRP A 38 -0.82 25.98 6.19
CA TRP A 38 -1.74 26.27 7.29
C TRP A 38 -1.37 25.49 8.56
N LEU A 39 -1.13 24.18 8.46
CA LEU A 39 -0.74 23.31 9.58
C LEU A 39 0.60 23.71 10.21
N ARG A 40 1.46 24.41 9.47
CA ARG A 40 2.79 24.86 9.90
C ARG A 40 2.85 26.30 10.40
N LYS A 41 1.73 27.03 10.47
CA LYS A 41 1.71 28.35 11.11
C LYS A 41 2.19 28.24 12.57
N CYS A 42 2.71 29.35 13.11
CA CYS A 42 3.14 29.42 14.50
C CYS A 42 2.01 28.93 15.43
N ASN A 43 2.35 28.08 16.39
CA ASN A 43 1.43 27.41 17.32
C ASN A 43 0.44 26.38 16.73
N ASN A 44 0.49 26.08 15.44
CA ASN A 44 -0.27 24.97 14.86
C ASN A 44 0.46 23.62 15.00
N TRP A 45 -0.25 22.53 14.73
CA TRP A 45 0.21 21.15 14.97
C TRP A 45 1.60 20.82 14.41
N LEU A 46 1.93 21.35 13.22
CA LEU A 46 3.22 21.11 12.54
C LEU A 46 4.16 22.32 12.63
N GLY A 47 3.84 23.36 13.41
CA GLY A 47 4.55 24.64 13.42
C GLY A 47 6.02 24.57 13.85
N ARG A 48 6.40 23.54 14.61
CA ARG A 48 7.80 23.28 15.02
C ARG A 48 8.41 22.06 14.34
N ARG A 49 7.71 21.41 13.40
CA ARG A 49 8.24 20.23 12.72
C ARG A 49 9.14 20.64 11.55
N PRO A 50 10.38 20.10 11.47
CA PRO A 50 11.24 20.31 10.32
C PRO A 50 10.59 19.68 9.08
N LEU A 51 10.81 20.30 7.91
CA LEU A 51 10.45 19.72 6.63
C LEU A 51 11.70 19.29 5.90
N GLN A 52 11.72 18.03 5.48
CA GLN A 52 12.67 17.53 4.52
C GLN A 52 11.90 17.20 3.25
N LYS A 53 12.22 17.89 2.15
CA LYS A 53 11.67 17.54 0.84
C LYS A 53 12.40 16.30 0.34
N VAL A 54 11.65 15.31 -0.10
CA VAL A 54 12.18 14.15 -0.81
C VAL A 54 11.91 14.39 -2.30
N ALA A 55 12.94 14.28 -3.15
CA ALA A 55 12.83 14.57 -4.58
C ALA A 55 12.22 13.39 -5.35
N ASP A 56 11.26 13.65 -6.26
CA ASP A 56 10.78 12.77 -7.35
C ASP A 56 10.62 11.24 -7.10
N ILE A 57 10.72 10.42 -8.16
CA ILE A 57 10.56 8.94 -8.15
C ILE A 57 11.69 8.25 -7.37
N SER A 58 12.91 8.81 -7.40
CA SER A 58 14.01 8.33 -6.54
C SER A 58 13.61 8.45 -5.06
N GLY A 59 12.85 9.50 -4.75
CA GLY A 59 12.33 9.77 -3.44
C GLY A 59 11.38 8.72 -2.89
N LEU A 60 10.57 8.05 -3.71
CA LEU A 60 9.73 6.96 -3.19
C LEU A 60 10.60 5.79 -2.72
N ARG A 61 11.60 5.40 -3.50
CA ARG A 61 12.52 4.31 -3.15
C ARG A 61 13.33 4.65 -1.91
N ASP A 62 13.87 5.88 -1.86
CA ASP A 62 14.60 6.37 -0.70
C ASP A 62 13.72 6.44 0.55
N LEU A 63 12.46 6.87 0.41
CA LEU A 63 11.51 6.93 1.50
C LEU A 63 11.16 5.53 2.02
N ILE A 64 10.95 4.57 1.12
CA ILE A 64 10.73 3.15 1.46
C ILE A 64 11.94 2.58 2.19
N LEU A 65 13.17 2.86 1.72
CA LEU A 65 14.39 2.39 2.37
C LEU A 65 14.56 3.01 3.77
N ALA A 66 14.35 4.32 3.90
CA ALA A 66 14.43 5.04 5.18
C ALA A 66 13.41 4.53 6.21
N HIS A 67 12.23 4.11 5.75
CA HIS A 67 11.13 3.63 6.59
C HIS A 67 10.92 2.11 6.51
N LYS A 68 11.90 1.36 5.98
CA LYS A 68 11.78 -0.09 5.77
C LYS A 68 11.37 -0.83 7.04
N HIS A 69 11.89 -0.39 8.19
CA HIS A 69 11.65 -0.98 9.50
C HIS A 69 10.17 -0.92 9.95
N LEU A 70 9.35 -0.07 9.33
CA LEU A 70 7.92 0.03 9.64
C LEU A 70 7.09 -1.08 8.97
N ALA A 71 7.60 -1.70 7.91
CA ALA A 71 6.90 -2.72 7.16
C ALA A 71 7.45 -4.11 7.46
N ARG A 72 6.57 -5.05 7.83
CA ARG A 72 6.91 -6.46 8.11
C ARG A 72 6.96 -7.34 6.86
N GLY A 73 6.59 -6.79 5.71
CA GLY A 73 6.57 -7.47 4.42
C GLY A 73 5.57 -6.84 3.46
N LEU A 74 5.16 -7.61 2.45
CA LEU A 74 4.22 -7.16 1.42
C LEU A 74 2.92 -7.98 1.43
N VAL A 75 1.84 -7.31 1.02
CA VAL A 75 0.63 -7.95 0.51
C VAL A 75 0.50 -7.64 -0.97
N VAL A 76 0.45 -8.69 -1.79
CA VAL A 76 0.50 -8.58 -3.25
C VAL A 76 -0.90 -8.80 -3.82
N TYR A 77 -1.37 -7.90 -4.67
CA TYR A 77 -2.72 -7.92 -5.20
C TYR A 77 -2.80 -8.02 -6.73
N ASP A 78 -3.96 -8.48 -7.20
CA ASP A 78 -4.29 -8.69 -8.61
C ASP A 78 -4.98 -7.45 -9.19
N GLU A 79 -4.41 -6.88 -10.25
CA GLU A 79 -5.06 -5.76 -10.95
C GLU A 79 -6.31 -6.16 -11.75
N HIS A 80 -6.42 -7.43 -12.16
CA HIS A 80 -7.57 -7.95 -12.89
C HIS A 80 -8.78 -8.18 -11.98
N VAL A 81 -8.57 -8.23 -10.67
CA VAL A 81 -9.62 -8.22 -9.66
C VAL A 81 -9.42 -6.98 -8.77
N PRO A 82 -9.86 -5.78 -9.21
CA PRO A 82 -9.53 -4.51 -8.56
C PRO A 82 -9.88 -4.42 -7.07
N SER A 83 -10.88 -5.18 -6.61
CA SER A 83 -11.23 -5.25 -5.18
C SER A 83 -10.11 -5.80 -4.31
N THR A 84 -9.19 -6.61 -4.86
CA THR A 84 -8.02 -7.10 -4.12
C THR A 84 -7.08 -5.98 -3.70
N SER A 85 -7.09 -4.82 -4.37
CA SER A 85 -6.34 -3.63 -3.91
C SER A 85 -6.91 -3.06 -2.61
N ASN A 86 -8.24 -3.02 -2.46
CA ASN A 86 -8.89 -2.60 -1.21
C ASN A 86 -8.67 -3.62 -0.08
N VAL A 87 -8.71 -4.91 -0.42
CA VAL A 87 -8.36 -5.98 0.53
C VAL A 87 -6.90 -5.84 0.96
N ALA A 88 -5.98 -5.59 0.03
CA ALA A 88 -4.57 -5.35 0.34
C ALA A 88 -4.37 -4.14 1.26
N SER A 89 -5.14 -3.04 1.09
CA SER A 89 -5.12 -1.91 2.04
C SER A 89 -5.55 -2.33 3.45
N THR A 90 -6.59 -3.16 3.56
CA THR A 90 -7.11 -3.65 4.84
C THR A 90 -6.05 -4.50 5.54
N VAL A 91 -5.51 -5.47 4.81
CA VAL A 91 -4.43 -6.36 5.27
C VAL A 91 -3.19 -5.56 5.68
N ALA A 92 -2.75 -4.62 4.85
CA ALA A 92 -1.61 -3.74 5.13
C ALA A 92 -1.79 -2.94 6.43
N GLY A 93 -3.01 -2.46 6.67
CA GLY A 93 -3.38 -1.77 7.91
C GLY A 93 -3.28 -2.67 9.13
N VAL A 94 -3.83 -3.89 9.07
CA VAL A 94 -3.83 -4.79 10.23
C VAL A 94 -2.45 -5.40 10.50
N GLU A 95 -1.72 -5.77 9.43
CA GLU A 95 -0.50 -6.57 9.55
C GLU A 95 0.81 -5.79 9.37
N ASP A 96 0.77 -4.46 9.33
CA ASP A 96 1.95 -3.61 9.09
C ASP A 96 2.70 -4.02 7.79
N LEU A 97 1.94 -4.23 6.71
CA LEU A 97 2.50 -4.59 5.39
C LEU A 97 2.40 -3.42 4.41
N LEU A 98 3.13 -3.50 3.30
CA LEU A 98 2.93 -2.61 2.16
C LEU A 98 2.14 -3.32 1.06
N PRO A 99 1.04 -2.71 0.56
CA PRO A 99 0.28 -3.26 -0.54
C PRO A 99 0.95 -2.93 -1.88
N ILE A 100 1.12 -3.93 -2.74
CA ILE A 100 1.76 -3.76 -4.05
C ILE A 100 1.03 -4.56 -5.13
N ARG A 101 0.86 -3.94 -6.30
CA ARG A 101 0.34 -4.61 -7.49
C ARG A 101 1.34 -5.66 -7.96
N PHE A 102 0.87 -6.86 -8.27
CA PHE A 102 1.70 -7.85 -8.93
C PHE A 102 2.15 -7.38 -10.32
N ASP A 103 3.46 -7.37 -10.56
CA ASP A 103 4.04 -7.07 -11.88
C ASP A 103 5.48 -7.62 -11.93
N LYS A 104 5.72 -8.69 -12.68
CA LYS A 104 7.03 -9.33 -12.79
C LYS A 104 8.03 -8.59 -13.69
N SER A 105 7.65 -7.49 -14.34
CA SER A 105 8.59 -6.69 -15.13
C SER A 105 9.76 -6.23 -14.27
N HIS A 106 10.99 -6.34 -14.79
CA HIS A 106 12.20 -5.84 -14.13
C HIS A 106 12.19 -4.31 -13.88
N THR A 107 11.28 -3.58 -14.53
CA THR A 107 11.09 -2.15 -14.31
C THR A 107 10.05 -1.83 -13.24
N SER A 108 9.34 -2.84 -12.73
CA SER A 108 8.23 -2.62 -11.81
C SER A 108 8.73 -2.32 -10.38
N LEU A 109 7.90 -1.59 -9.63
CA LEU A 109 8.14 -1.41 -8.19
C LEU A 109 8.05 -2.75 -7.43
N PHE A 110 7.21 -3.68 -7.89
CA PHE A 110 7.10 -5.03 -7.30
C PHE A 110 8.43 -5.78 -7.38
N TYR A 111 9.03 -5.86 -8.56
CA TYR A 111 10.34 -6.51 -8.75
C TYR A 111 11.41 -5.84 -7.88
N TRP A 112 11.41 -4.50 -7.83
CA TRP A 112 12.34 -3.77 -6.97
C TRP A 112 12.16 -4.07 -5.47
N LEU A 113 10.91 -4.21 -5.00
CA LEU A 113 10.62 -4.49 -3.59
C LEU A 113 10.98 -5.92 -3.18
N VAL A 114 10.88 -6.89 -4.10
CA VAL A 114 11.00 -8.33 -3.79
C VAL A 114 12.36 -8.90 -4.20
N ASP A 115 12.78 -8.67 -5.45
CA ASP A 115 13.86 -9.44 -6.08
C ASP A 115 15.13 -8.61 -6.37
N ASP A 116 15.00 -7.30 -6.62
CA ASP A 116 16.15 -6.47 -6.99
C ASP A 116 17.18 -6.40 -5.83
N PRO A 117 18.47 -6.72 -6.08
CA PRO A 117 19.53 -6.61 -5.07
C PRO A 117 19.71 -5.21 -4.46
N LYS A 118 19.33 -4.16 -5.20
CA LYS A 118 19.35 -2.76 -4.74
C LYS A 118 18.09 -2.37 -3.96
N GLY A 119 17.10 -3.26 -3.91
CA GLY A 119 15.85 -3.05 -3.20
C GLY A 119 15.85 -3.56 -1.76
N PRO A 120 14.74 -3.33 -1.03
CA PRO A 120 14.61 -3.78 0.35
C PRO A 120 14.50 -5.30 0.50
N ARG A 121 14.17 -6.04 -0.57
CA ARG A 121 13.97 -7.49 -0.57
C ARG A 121 13.00 -7.93 0.53
N PHE A 122 11.80 -7.36 0.50
CA PHE A 122 10.73 -7.73 1.41
C PHE A 122 10.22 -9.13 1.09
N GLU A 123 9.88 -9.88 2.14
CA GLU A 123 9.10 -11.10 2.00
C GLU A 123 7.63 -10.76 1.67
N VAL A 124 7.06 -11.49 0.71
CA VAL A 124 5.61 -11.43 0.47
C VAL A 124 4.91 -12.30 1.52
N LYS A 125 4.21 -11.66 2.44
CA LYS A 125 3.47 -12.34 3.52
C LYS A 125 2.12 -12.84 3.06
N ILE A 126 1.44 -12.08 2.20
CA ILE A 126 0.10 -12.39 1.72
C ILE A 126 0.02 -12.22 0.21
N TRP A 127 -0.49 -13.25 -0.43
CA TRP A 127 -0.75 -13.32 -1.86
C TRP A 127 -2.26 -13.29 -2.08
N LEU A 128 -2.77 -12.22 -2.72
CA LEU A 128 -4.15 -12.12 -3.20
C LEU A 128 -4.26 -12.43 -4.71
N ILE A 129 -3.21 -13.05 -5.23
CA ILE A 129 -3.00 -13.52 -6.59
C ILE A 129 -2.08 -14.74 -6.51
N HIS A 130 -2.19 -15.69 -7.43
CA HIS A 130 -1.21 -16.77 -7.49
C HIS A 130 0.17 -16.25 -7.95
N PRO A 131 1.29 -16.83 -7.48
CA PRO A 131 2.63 -16.37 -7.88
C PRO A 131 2.92 -16.48 -9.38
N ASP A 132 2.17 -17.28 -10.13
CA ASP A 132 2.22 -17.37 -11.59
C ASP A 132 1.46 -16.23 -12.30
N GLY A 133 0.66 -15.45 -11.56
CA GLY A 133 -0.17 -14.35 -12.07
C GLY A 133 -1.64 -14.73 -12.28
N ALA A 134 -2.04 -15.97 -12.00
CA ALA A 134 -3.45 -16.36 -12.10
C ALA A 134 -4.29 -15.72 -10.97
N PRO A 135 -5.54 -15.32 -11.24
CA PRO A 135 -6.42 -14.76 -10.21
C PRO A 135 -6.68 -15.76 -9.09
N LEU A 136 -6.47 -15.33 -7.84
CA LEU A 136 -6.83 -16.13 -6.66
C LEU A 136 -8.35 -16.21 -6.49
N PHE A 137 -9.04 -15.08 -6.69
CA PHE A 137 -10.49 -14.99 -6.62
C PHE A 137 -11.09 -15.11 -8.01
N THR A 138 -11.84 -16.18 -8.25
CA THR A 138 -12.40 -16.49 -9.58
C THR A 138 -13.92 -16.33 -9.64
N GLY A 139 -14.60 -16.12 -8.52
CA GLY A 139 -16.07 -16.14 -8.47
C GLY A 139 -16.64 -17.54 -8.64
N ARG A 140 -15.90 -18.60 -8.28
CA ARG A 140 -16.32 -20.00 -8.44
C ARG A 140 -15.86 -20.84 -7.26
N GLY A 141 -16.58 -21.94 -7.02
CA GLY A 141 -16.19 -22.93 -6.01
C GLY A 141 -16.28 -22.39 -4.59
N ILE A 142 -15.22 -22.60 -3.82
CA ILE A 142 -15.07 -22.15 -2.43
C ILE A 142 -14.11 -20.96 -2.42
N ILE A 143 -14.40 -19.96 -1.58
CA ILE A 143 -13.53 -18.80 -1.41
C ILE A 143 -12.15 -19.27 -0.91
N PRO A 144 -11.04 -18.82 -1.51
CA PRO A 144 -9.70 -19.32 -1.23
C PRO A 144 -9.34 -19.34 0.26
N GLY A 145 -8.98 -20.53 0.76
CA GLY A 145 -8.58 -20.72 2.16
C GLY A 145 -9.72 -20.56 3.17
N THR A 146 -10.98 -20.68 2.76
CA THR A 146 -12.14 -20.67 3.68
C THR A 146 -13.04 -21.88 3.42
N ILE A 147 -14.13 -22.01 4.19
CA ILE A 147 -15.20 -22.99 3.93
C ILE A 147 -16.41 -22.36 3.23
N THR A 148 -16.35 -21.06 2.95
CA THR A 148 -17.47 -20.27 2.43
C THR A 148 -17.59 -20.46 0.94
N ALA A 149 -18.78 -20.83 0.47
CA ALA A 149 -19.05 -20.93 -0.95
C ALA A 149 -18.94 -19.56 -1.63
N SER A 150 -18.39 -19.54 -2.85
CA SER A 150 -18.31 -18.34 -3.67
C SER A 150 -19.69 -17.74 -3.91
N THR A 151 -19.76 -16.40 -3.94
CA THR A 151 -20.99 -15.67 -4.30
C THR A 151 -21.20 -15.56 -5.81
N LYS A 152 -20.42 -16.30 -6.61
CA LYS A 152 -20.34 -16.15 -8.08
C LYS A 152 -19.75 -14.81 -8.54
N SER A 153 -18.97 -14.12 -7.69
CA SER A 153 -18.34 -12.84 -7.98
C SER A 153 -16.97 -12.76 -7.33
N ALA A 154 -15.90 -12.71 -8.13
CA ALA A 154 -14.54 -12.55 -7.64
C ALA A 154 -14.38 -11.32 -6.72
N LYS A 155 -15.12 -10.24 -7.03
CA LYS A 155 -15.15 -9.03 -6.22
C LYS A 155 -15.70 -9.29 -4.82
N CYS A 156 -16.87 -9.90 -4.74
CA CYS A 156 -17.54 -10.15 -3.47
C CYS A 156 -16.78 -11.20 -2.64
N ASP A 157 -16.25 -12.23 -3.31
CA ASP A 157 -15.43 -13.27 -2.68
C ASP A 157 -14.19 -12.67 -2.00
N ALA A 158 -13.51 -11.72 -2.66
CA ALA A 158 -12.36 -11.03 -2.07
C ALA A 158 -12.73 -10.24 -0.80
N TYR A 159 -13.90 -9.58 -0.77
CA TYR A 159 -14.34 -8.86 0.42
C TYR A 159 -14.80 -9.77 1.54
N ILE A 160 -15.48 -10.88 1.23
CA ILE A 160 -15.86 -11.87 2.23
C ILE A 160 -14.60 -12.52 2.83
N TRP A 161 -13.62 -12.84 1.99
CA TRP A 161 -12.32 -13.34 2.44
C TRP A 161 -11.64 -12.39 3.45
N ALA A 162 -11.69 -11.08 3.17
CA ALA A 162 -11.12 -10.07 4.05
C ALA A 162 -11.92 -9.93 5.35
N LYS A 163 -13.26 -9.96 5.25
CA LYS A 163 -14.17 -9.89 6.39
C LYS A 163 -13.89 -11.02 7.38
N GLU A 164 -13.88 -12.26 6.90
CA GLU A 164 -13.68 -13.47 7.70
C GLU A 164 -12.30 -13.54 8.41
N ARG A 165 -11.32 -12.76 7.96
CA ARG A 165 -9.95 -12.79 8.53
C ARG A 165 -9.60 -11.59 9.37
N TYR A 166 -10.19 -10.43 9.08
CA TYR A 166 -9.69 -9.15 9.60
C TYR A 166 -10.78 -8.24 10.17
N LEU A 167 -12.07 -8.50 9.91
CA LEU A 167 -13.16 -7.59 10.29
C LEU A 167 -14.24 -8.24 11.15
N ASP A 168 -14.24 -9.57 11.28
CA ASP A 168 -15.06 -10.36 12.21
C ASP A 168 -14.21 -10.84 13.39
#